data_AF-A0A1G6BTU6-F1
#
_entry.id   AF-A0A1G6BTU6-F1
#
_cell.length_a   1.000
_cell.length_b   1.000
_cell.length_c   1.000
_cell.angle_alpha   90.00
_cell.angle_beta   90.00
_cell.angle_gamma   90.00
#
_symmetry.space_group_name_H-M   'P 1'
#
loop_
_entity.id
_entity.type
_entity.pdbx_description
1 polymer ?
#
loop_
_entity_poly.entity_id
_entity_poly.type
_entity_poly.pdbx_seq_one_letter_code
_entity_poly.pdbx_strand_id
1 'polypeptide(L)'
;MFAGVADIRQGFEDMNTRCAFSSEWDKFSAKTYKANYGEVPFGGITKINVEDIPKHDVLLAGFPYQLFSNIGKREGFGHET
;
A
#
# COMPACT_ATOMS: atom_id res chain seq x y z
N MET A 1 0.71 -0.21 -3.42
CA MET A 1 1.59 -0.06 -2.23
C MET A 1 0.85 0.69 -1.14
N PHE A 2 1.20 0.47 0.14
CA PHE A 2 0.44 1.01 1.28
C PHE A 2 -1.04 0.64 1.15
N ALA A 3 -1.30 -0.66 1.00
CA ALA A 3 -2.57 -1.15 0.49
C ALA A 3 -3.73 -0.95 1.48
N GLY A 4 -3.45 -0.77 2.78
CA GLY A 4 -4.46 -0.62 3.81
C GLY A 4 -5.48 -1.75 3.75
N VAL A 5 -6.76 -1.38 3.78
CA VAL A 5 -7.90 -2.29 3.62
C VAL A 5 -8.37 -2.46 2.16
N ALA A 6 -7.54 -2.01 1.20
CA ALA A 6 -7.72 -2.09 -0.24
C ALA A 6 -8.62 -1.04 -0.92
N ASP A 7 -8.88 0.13 -0.31
CA ASP A 7 -9.78 1.14 -0.87
C ASP A 7 -9.35 1.62 -2.27
N ILE A 8 -8.05 1.88 -2.46
CA ILE A 8 -7.49 2.32 -3.75
C ILE A 8 -7.60 1.21 -4.80
N ARG A 9 -7.40 -0.06 -4.41
CA ARG A 9 -7.60 -1.20 -5.31
C ARG A 9 -9.06 -1.27 -5.75
N GLN A 10 -10.00 -1.20 -4.81
CA GLN A 10 -11.42 -1.29 -5.10
C GLN A 10 -11.89 -0.21 -6.09
N GLY A 11 -11.34 1.00 -5.99
CA GLY A 11 -11.67 2.09 -6.93
C GLY A 11 -11.02 1.96 -8.30
N PHE A 12 -9.94 1.19 -8.43
CA PHE A 12 -9.18 1.03 -9.67
C PHE A 12 -9.48 -0.28 -10.40
N GLU A 13 -9.85 -1.34 -9.68
CA GLU A 13 -10.06 -2.67 -10.21
C GLU A 13 -11.36 -2.76 -11.01
N ASP A 14 -11.24 -3.22 -12.24
CA ASP A 14 -12.32 -3.39 -13.21
C ASP A 14 -12.00 -4.58 -14.14
N MET A 15 -12.75 -4.72 -15.22
CA MET A 15 -12.58 -5.81 -16.19
C MET A 15 -11.31 -5.71 -17.05
N ASN A 16 -10.58 -4.59 -17.01
CA ASN A 16 -9.36 -4.35 -17.80
C ASN A 16 -8.09 -4.28 -16.93
N THR A 17 -8.23 -4.30 -15.61
CA THR A 17 -7.14 -4.13 -14.66
C THR A 17 -6.98 -5.36 -13.78
N ARG A 18 -5.77 -5.54 -13.26
CA ARG A 18 -5.45 -6.63 -12.35
C ARG A 18 -4.43 -6.18 -11.32
N CYS A 19 -4.68 -6.49 -10.06
CA CYS A 19 -3.67 -6.33 -9.02
C CYS A 19 -2.55 -7.37 -9.21
N ALA A 20 -1.37 -6.92 -9.62
CA ALA A 20 -0.18 -7.77 -9.74
C ALA A 20 0.59 -7.88 -8.41
N PHE A 21 0.48 -6.87 -7.56
CA PHE A 21 1.24 -6.75 -6.32
C PHE A 21 0.56 -5.82 -5.32
N SER A 22 0.54 -6.20 -4.04
CA SER A 22 0.06 -5.37 -2.93
C SER A 22 1.03 -5.46 -1.75
N SER A 23 1.24 -4.34 -1.05
CA SER A 23 2.13 -4.31 0.13
C SER A 23 1.44 -3.54 1.25
N GLU A 24 1.38 -4.15 2.43
CA GLU A 24 0.80 -3.65 3.67
C GLU A 24 1.55 -4.23 4.88
N TRP A 25 2.03 -3.36 5.76
CA TRP A 25 2.78 -3.75 6.96
C TRP A 25 1.89 -3.93 8.20
N ASP A 26 0.75 -3.25 8.25
CA ASP A 26 -0.19 -3.36 9.36
C ASP A 26 -0.96 -4.68 9.27
N LYS A 27 -0.84 -5.48 10.34
CA LYS A 27 -1.39 -6.84 10.38
C LYS A 27 -2.92 -6.84 10.34
N PHE A 28 -3.56 -5.81 10.90
CA PHE A 28 -5.03 -5.72 10.91
C PHE A 28 -5.57 -5.35 9.54
N SER A 29 -4.93 -4.39 8.88
CA SER A 29 -5.22 -4.01 7.49
C SER A 29 -5.03 -5.18 6.54
N ALA A 30 -3.91 -5.90 6.64
CA ALA A 30 -3.65 -7.11 5.84
C ALA A 30 -4.69 -8.21 6.07
N LYS A 31 -5.20 -8.38 7.30
CA LYS A 31 -6.28 -9.32 7.61
C LYS A 31 -7.57 -8.97 6.88
N THR A 32 -7.96 -7.69 6.88
CA THR A 32 -9.14 -7.20 6.15
C THR A 32 -8.95 -7.33 4.65
N TYR A 33 -7.76 -6.97 4.13
CA TYR A 33 -7.40 -7.16 2.72
C TYR A 33 -7.60 -8.61 2.29
N LYS A 34 -7.09 -9.57 3.07
CA LYS A 34 -7.27 -11.00 2.82
C LYS A 34 -8.73 -11.42 2.84
N ALA A 35 -9.53 -10.90 3.78
CA ALA A 35 -10.94 -11.22 3.85
C ALA A 35 -11.71 -10.76 2.61
N ASN A 36 -11.32 -9.65 2.00
CA ASN A 36 -11.99 -9.07 0.82
C ASN A 36 -11.53 -9.69 -0.51
N TYR A 37 -10.24 -10.01 -0.65
CA TYR A 37 -9.65 -10.40 -1.94
C TYR A 37 -9.05 -11.81 -1.96
N GLY A 38 -9.01 -12.51 -0.82
CA GLY A 38 -8.34 -13.82 -0.70
C GLY A 38 -6.81 -13.77 -0.78
N GLU A 39 -6.24 -12.59 -1.02
CA GLU A 39 -4.81 -12.34 -1.18
C GLU A 39 -4.20 -11.77 0.10
N VAL A 40 -2.98 -12.16 0.44
CA VAL A 40 -2.24 -11.56 1.56
C VAL A 40 -1.24 -10.56 0.99
N PRO A 41 -1.34 -9.26 1.32
CA PRO A 41 -0.33 -8.29 0.92
C PRO A 41 1.06 -8.66 1.44
N PHE A 42 2.07 -8.31 0.66
CA PHE A 42 3.46 -8.36 1.11
C PHE A 42 3.68 -7.37 2.26
N GLY A 43 4.67 -7.61 3.13
CA GLY A 43 4.92 -6.77 4.30
C GLY A 43 5.40 -5.35 3.98
N GLY A 44 6.12 -4.74 4.93
CA GLY A 44 6.66 -3.39 4.77
C GLY A 44 7.54 -3.24 3.53
N ILE A 45 7.19 -2.25 2.69
CA ILE A 45 7.81 -2.02 1.38
C ILE A 45 9.32 -1.77 1.44
N THR A 46 9.83 -1.24 2.56
CA THR A 46 11.27 -1.00 2.78
C THR A 46 12.11 -2.27 2.87
N LYS A 47 11.48 -3.45 2.99
CA LYS A 47 12.14 -4.76 3.08
C LYS A 47 11.97 -5.61 1.82
N ILE A 48 11.36 -5.07 0.78
CA ILE A 48 11.06 -5.79 -0.46
C ILE A 48 12.08 -5.32 -1.50
N ASN A 49 12.80 -6.24 -2.14
CA ASN A 49 13.71 -5.88 -3.22
C ASN A 49 12.90 -5.42 -4.43
N VAL A 50 13.41 -4.41 -5.13
CA VAL A 50 12.70 -3.82 -6.26
C VAL A 50 12.53 -4.84 -7.39
N GLU A 51 13.49 -5.76 -7.54
CA GLU A 51 13.46 -6.85 -8.53
C GLU A 51 12.37 -7.89 -8.26
N ASP A 52 11.88 -7.99 -7.02
CA ASP A 52 10.79 -8.91 -6.65
C ASP A 52 9.40 -8.33 -7.01
N ILE A 53 9.32 -7.05 -7.39
CA ILE A 53 8.07 -6.41 -7.78
C ILE A 53 7.78 -6.74 -9.25
N PRO A 54 6.64 -7.39 -9.56
CA PRO A 54 6.26 -7.71 -10.94
C PRO A 54 6.19 -6.46 -11.82
N LYS A 55 6.49 -6.64 -13.11
CA LYS A 55 6.26 -5.60 -14.12
C LYS A 55 4.79 -5.16 -14.06
N HIS A 56 4.58 -3.85 -14.07
CA HIS A 56 3.28 -3.23 -13.97
C HIS A 56 3.23 -1.94 -14.79
N ASP A 57 2.03 -1.57 -15.22
CA ASP A 57 1.80 -0.36 -16.02
C ASP A 57 1.42 0.84 -15.14
N VAL A 58 0.80 0.59 -14.00
CA VAL A 58 0.33 1.63 -13.06
C VAL A 58 0.74 1.26 -11.64
N LEU A 59 1.30 2.25 -10.92
CA LEU A 59 1.63 2.15 -9.50
C LEU A 59 0.65 3.00 -8.69
N LEU A 60 -0.06 2.35 -7.78
CA LEU A 60 -0.96 3.00 -6.83
C LEU A 60 -0.31 3.02 -5.44
N ALA A 61 -0.24 4.19 -4.79
CA ALA A 61 0.38 4.33 -3.48
C ALA A 61 -0.33 5.37 -2.59
N GLY A 62 -0.95 4.89 -1.50
CA GLY A 62 -1.54 5.73 -0.45
C GLY A 62 -0.55 5.97 0.69
N PHE A 63 0.58 6.63 0.42
CA PHE A 63 1.64 6.80 1.41
C PHE A 63 1.18 7.68 2.60
N PRO A 64 1.78 7.50 3.79
CA PRO A 64 1.37 8.22 5.00
C PRO A 64 1.48 9.75 4.84
N TYR A 65 0.37 10.46 5.05
CA TYR A 65 0.31 11.92 4.94
C TYR A 65 0.54 12.64 6.27
N GLN A 66 0.54 11.93 7.41
CA GLN A 66 0.66 12.51 8.76
C GLN A 66 1.90 13.40 8.91
N LEU A 67 2.99 13.08 8.21
CA LEU A 67 4.25 13.82 8.21
C LEU A 67 4.15 15.21 7.56
N PHE A 68 3.12 15.42 6.72
CA PHE A 68 2.91 16.63 5.94
C PHE A 68 1.64 17.40 6.34
N SER A 69 0.76 16.76 7.13
CA SER A 69 -0.50 17.35 7.56
C SER A 69 -0.33 18.51 8.55
N ASN A 70 -1.20 19.52 8.44
CA ASN A 70 -1.26 20.66 9.37
C ASN A 70 -1.60 20.27 10.81
N ILE A 71 -2.27 19.13 11.01
CA ILE A 71 -2.62 18.60 12.34
C ILE A 71 -1.44 17.82 12.94
N GLY A 72 -0.47 17.41 12.12
CA GLY A 72 0.76 16.73 12.54
C GLY A 72 1.90 17.71 12.86
N LYS A 73 3.04 17.17 13.27
CA LYS A 73 4.24 17.97 13.60
C LYS A 73 4.94 18.59 12.38
N ARG A 74 4.51 18.26 11.15
CA ARG A 74 5.08 18.72 9.88
C ARG A 74 6.59 18.47 9.77
N GLU A 75 7.06 17.40 10.39
CA GLU A 75 8.47 17.00 10.37
C GLU A 75 8.91 16.51 8.99
N GLY A 76 7.95 16.20 8.09
CA GLY A 76 8.22 15.83 6.70
C GLY A 76 9.23 14.70 6.62
N PHE A 77 10.31 14.92 5.88
CA PHE A 77 11.40 13.96 5.71
C PHE A 77 12.37 13.88 6.91
N GLY A 78 12.24 14.75 7.91
CA GLY A 78 13.05 14.71 9.14
C GLY A 78 12.49 13.76 10.20
N HIS A 79 11.31 13.18 9.98
CA HIS A 79 10.73 12.19 10.88
C HIS A 79 11.40 10.82 10.69
N GLU A 80 11.88 10.21 11.76
CA GLU A 80 12.44 8.85 11.71
C GLU A 80 11.36 7.83 11.30
N THR A 81 11.66 7.02 10.28
CA THR A 81 10.77 5.99 9.72
C THR A 81 11.23 4.59 10.07
#